data_AF-A0A7J6WHI0-F1
#
_entry.id   AF-A0A7J6WHI0-F1
#
_cell.length_a   1.000
_cell.length_b   1.000
_cell.length_c   1.000
_cell.angle_alpha   90.00
_cell.angle_beta   90.00
_cell.angle_gamma   90.00
#
_symmetry.space_group_name_H-M   'P 1'
#
loop_
_entity.id
_entity.type
_entity.pdbx_description
1 polymer ?
#
loop_
_entity_poly.entity_id
_entity_poly.type
_entity_poly.pdbx_seq_one_letter_code
_entity_poly.pdbx_strand_id
1 'polypeptide(L)'
;MVVPYGDPNEPHYRKNAFDAGEDGLGKNAHSLKRGCDCLGYIKYFDAHFTNFTGGVETTENCVCLHEEDHGMLWKHQDWRTGLSEVRRSRRLTVSFVCTIANYEYGFFWHFYQDGTIEAEVKLTGILSLGALQPGESRKYGTTIAPGLYAPVHQHFFVARMDMAVDSKPGEMFNQVVEVNVKVEEPGKNNVHNNAFYAEEELLTSELDAMRDCSPLTARHWIVRNTRTVNRTGQLTGYKLVPGSNCLPLAGSEAKFLRRATFLKHNLWVTPYAPGELYPGGEFPNQNPRVGEGLSTWVKQNRSLEETNIVLWYVFGVTHIPRLEDWPVMPVEHIGFVLKPHGFFNCSPAIDVPPSSSDLEPKENGLSKPIQNALLAKL
;
A
#
# COMPACT_ATOMS: atom_id res chain seq x y z
N MET A 1 -11.02 -5.79 3.01
CA MET A 1 -10.67 -6.56 1.80
C MET A 1 -11.96 -7.13 1.20
N VAL A 2 -12.13 -7.09 -0.12
CA VAL A 2 -13.31 -7.62 -0.83
C VAL A 2 -12.89 -8.23 -2.16
N VAL A 3 -13.43 -9.40 -2.52
CA VAL A 3 -13.11 -10.14 -3.75
C VAL A 3 -14.34 -10.39 -4.61
N PRO A 4 -14.80 -9.41 -5.44
CA PRO A 4 -15.96 -9.59 -6.32
C PRO A 4 -15.60 -10.37 -7.59
N TYR A 5 -16.45 -11.36 -7.94
CA TYR A 5 -16.37 -12.10 -9.20
C TYR A 5 -17.28 -11.52 -10.28
N GLY A 6 -16.85 -11.63 -11.54
CA GLY A 6 -17.52 -11.04 -12.71
C GLY A 6 -18.42 -11.99 -13.52
N ASP A 7 -18.62 -13.23 -13.09
CA ASP A 7 -19.53 -14.18 -13.77
C ASP A 7 -20.96 -14.09 -13.19
N PRO A 8 -21.97 -13.70 -14.00
CA PRO A 8 -23.36 -13.57 -13.54
C PRO A 8 -24.11 -14.90 -13.39
N ASN A 9 -23.53 -16.02 -13.83
CA ASN A 9 -24.21 -17.32 -13.75
C ASN A 9 -24.31 -17.83 -12.31
N GLU A 10 -25.26 -18.73 -12.04
CA GLU A 10 -25.32 -19.44 -10.76
C GLU A 10 -24.21 -20.51 -10.68
N PRO A 11 -23.51 -20.65 -9.53
CA PRO A 11 -23.58 -19.88 -8.28
C PRO A 11 -22.51 -18.77 -8.20
N HIS A 12 -21.99 -18.28 -9.32
CA HIS A 12 -20.87 -17.33 -9.36
C HIS A 12 -21.27 -15.90 -8.95
N TYR A 13 -22.47 -15.44 -9.28
CA TYR A 13 -22.90 -14.06 -9.01
C TYR A 13 -22.86 -13.66 -7.52
N ARG A 14 -22.91 -14.65 -6.60
CA ARG A 14 -22.86 -14.44 -5.15
C ARG A 14 -21.43 -14.39 -4.60
N LYS A 15 -20.41 -14.76 -5.37
CA LYS A 15 -19.00 -14.75 -4.94
C LYS A 15 -18.49 -13.31 -4.87
N ASN A 16 -18.58 -12.71 -3.68
CA ASN A 16 -18.09 -11.36 -3.39
C ASN A 16 -17.64 -11.30 -1.93
N ALA A 17 -16.69 -12.14 -1.55
CA ALA A 17 -16.31 -12.35 -0.17
C ALA A 17 -15.65 -11.10 0.43
N PHE A 18 -16.02 -10.74 1.66
CA PHE A 18 -15.43 -9.68 2.45
C PHE A 18 -14.43 -10.30 3.42
N ASP A 19 -13.38 -10.94 2.91
CA ASP A 19 -12.46 -11.82 3.65
C ASP A 19 -12.04 -11.27 5.02
N ALA A 20 -11.73 -9.98 5.11
CA ALA A 20 -11.33 -9.35 6.36
C ALA A 20 -12.45 -9.22 7.42
N GLY A 21 -13.70 -9.04 7.00
CA GLY A 21 -14.83 -8.82 7.90
C GLY A 21 -15.86 -9.96 7.95
N GLU A 22 -15.85 -10.89 7.00
CA GLU A 22 -16.68 -12.10 7.00
C GLU A 22 -15.94 -13.29 7.62
N ASP A 23 -14.64 -13.46 7.34
CA ASP A 23 -13.85 -14.60 7.82
C ASP A 23 -12.79 -14.20 8.87
N GLY A 24 -12.13 -13.05 8.67
CA GLY A 24 -11.11 -12.50 9.55
C GLY A 24 -9.70 -12.94 9.19
N LEU A 25 -8.87 -12.01 8.70
CA LEU A 25 -7.50 -12.30 8.23
C LEU A 25 -6.61 -12.87 9.36
N GLY A 26 -6.68 -12.29 10.56
CA GLY A 26 -5.88 -12.73 11.69
C GLY A 26 -6.25 -14.14 12.17
N LYS A 27 -7.55 -14.47 12.20
CA LYS A 27 -8.02 -15.80 12.59
C LYS A 27 -7.52 -16.90 11.64
N ASN A 28 -7.30 -16.54 10.38
CA ASN A 28 -6.82 -17.42 9.33
C ASN A 28 -5.29 -17.31 9.10
N ALA A 29 -4.57 -16.61 9.97
CA ALA A 29 -3.13 -16.46 9.85
C ALA A 29 -2.38 -17.75 10.18
N HIS A 30 -1.27 -17.99 9.48
CA HIS A 30 -0.46 -19.19 9.60
C HIS A 30 0.57 -19.10 10.72
N SER A 31 0.92 -20.25 11.29
CA SER A 31 2.21 -20.41 11.96
C SER A 31 3.33 -20.48 10.93
N LEU A 32 4.13 -19.43 10.83
CA LEU A 32 5.17 -19.31 9.81
C LEU A 32 6.39 -20.16 10.19
N LYS A 33 6.92 -20.91 9.21
CA LYS A 33 8.07 -21.79 9.36
C LYS A 33 9.36 -21.07 8.98
N ARG A 34 10.31 -21.07 9.91
CA ARG A 34 11.68 -20.57 9.71
C ARG A 34 12.36 -21.27 8.54
N GLY A 35 12.92 -20.47 7.62
CA GLY A 35 13.64 -20.96 6.45
C GLY A 35 12.75 -21.37 5.27
N CYS A 36 11.43 -21.36 5.43
CA CYS A 36 10.46 -21.58 4.35
C CYS A 36 9.69 -20.29 4.06
N ASP A 37 8.89 -19.82 5.02
CA ASP A 37 8.03 -18.65 4.86
C ASP A 37 8.80 -17.34 5.06
N CYS A 38 9.70 -17.31 6.05
CA CYS A 38 10.60 -16.19 6.29
C CYS A 38 12.06 -16.68 6.36
N LEU A 39 12.92 -16.10 5.52
CA LEU A 39 14.32 -16.48 5.33
C LEU A 39 15.27 -15.46 5.99
N GLY A 40 16.32 -15.96 6.65
CA GLY A 40 17.34 -15.14 7.28
C GLY A 40 17.27 -15.17 8.81
N TYR A 41 17.64 -14.05 9.45
CA TYR A 41 17.58 -13.90 10.89
C TYR A 41 16.22 -13.31 11.29
N ILE A 42 15.33 -14.19 11.76
CA ILE A 42 13.91 -13.85 11.96
C ILE A 42 13.59 -13.76 13.45
N LYS A 43 12.88 -12.69 13.83
CA LYS A 43 12.13 -12.61 15.09
C LYS A 43 10.67 -12.91 14.81
N TYR A 44 10.10 -13.85 15.55
CA TYR A 44 8.69 -14.20 15.47
C TYR A 44 7.89 -13.62 16.64
N PHE A 45 6.61 -13.39 16.40
CA PHE A 45 5.61 -13.03 17.40
C PHE A 45 4.39 -13.94 17.25
N ASP A 46 3.87 -14.39 18.38
CA ASP A 46 2.66 -15.20 18.45
C ASP A 46 1.42 -14.29 18.42
N ALA A 47 0.29 -14.85 18.00
CA ALA A 47 -1.01 -14.19 18.09
C ALA A 47 -1.97 -15.03 18.94
N HIS A 48 -2.80 -14.36 19.72
CA HIS A 48 -3.77 -14.99 20.60
C HIS A 48 -5.19 -14.58 20.20
N PHE A 49 -6.07 -15.57 20.07
CA PHE A 49 -7.45 -15.40 19.67
C PHE A 49 -8.38 -16.10 20.65
N THR A 50 -9.63 -15.65 20.73
CA THR A 50 -10.66 -16.36 21.50
C THR A 50 -11.28 -17.45 20.64
N ASN A 51 -11.44 -18.66 21.19
CA ASN A 51 -12.15 -19.76 20.54
C ASN A 51 -13.66 -19.72 20.83
N PHE A 52 -14.45 -20.59 20.20
CA PHE A 52 -15.92 -20.61 20.34
C PHE A 52 -16.42 -20.97 21.75
N THR A 53 -15.55 -21.44 22.65
CA THR A 53 -15.87 -21.73 24.06
C THR A 53 -15.41 -20.61 25.01
N GLY A 54 -14.83 -19.53 24.50
CA GLY A 54 -14.27 -18.44 25.32
C GLY A 54 -12.84 -18.68 25.83
N GLY A 55 -12.19 -19.78 25.41
CA GLY A 55 -10.79 -20.05 25.72
C GLY A 55 -9.82 -19.32 24.78
N VAL A 56 -8.53 -19.29 25.14
CA VAL A 56 -7.47 -18.71 24.30
C VAL A 56 -6.89 -19.77 23.38
N GLU A 57 -6.80 -19.45 22.10
CA GLU A 57 -6.10 -20.21 21.06
C GLU A 57 -4.89 -19.38 20.60
N THR A 58 -3.72 -20.02 20.52
CA THR A 58 -2.47 -19.34 20.14
C THR A 58 -2.01 -19.84 18.77
N THR A 59 -1.79 -18.91 17.86
CA THR A 59 -1.05 -19.15 16.62
C THR A 59 0.40 -18.76 16.86
N GLU A 60 1.26 -19.78 17.07
CA GLU A 60 2.69 -19.57 17.26
C GLU A 60 3.33 -19.02 15.97
N ASN A 61 4.34 -18.16 16.07
CA ASN A 61 5.05 -17.62 14.91
C ASN A 61 4.14 -16.96 13.85
N CYS A 62 3.07 -16.31 14.30
CA CYS A 62 2.06 -15.69 13.43
C CYS A 62 2.61 -14.52 12.60
N VAL A 63 3.51 -13.73 13.19
CA VAL A 63 4.13 -12.56 12.55
C VAL A 63 5.63 -12.76 12.49
N CYS A 64 6.25 -12.47 11.35
CA CYS A 64 7.69 -12.47 11.19
C CYS A 64 8.24 -11.06 11.00
N LEU A 65 9.36 -10.79 11.67
CA LEU A 65 10.12 -9.54 11.61
C LEU A 65 11.57 -9.86 11.26
N HIS A 66 12.09 -9.24 10.21
CA HIS A 66 13.49 -9.38 9.82
C HIS A 66 13.95 -8.18 9.01
N GLU A 67 15.27 -7.96 8.94
CA GLU A 67 15.88 -7.06 7.96
C GLU A 67 16.40 -7.86 6.77
N GLU A 68 16.31 -7.28 5.58
CA GLU A 68 16.89 -7.86 4.36
C GLU A 68 17.63 -6.79 3.54
N ASP A 69 18.63 -7.24 2.78
CA ASP A 69 19.31 -6.40 1.80
C ASP A 69 18.31 -5.96 0.71
N HIS A 70 18.40 -4.70 0.31
CA HIS A 70 17.56 -4.14 -0.74
C HIS A 70 18.41 -3.40 -1.79
N GLY A 71 19.56 -3.99 -2.14
CA GLY A 71 20.42 -3.48 -3.20
C GLY A 71 21.07 -2.14 -2.86
N MET A 72 20.95 -1.17 -3.77
CA MET A 72 21.65 0.11 -3.69
C MET A 72 20.76 1.19 -3.08
N LEU A 73 21.25 1.87 -2.04
CA LEU A 73 20.56 3.00 -1.42
C LEU A 73 20.84 4.28 -2.20
N TRP A 74 22.12 4.59 -2.41
CA TRP A 74 22.55 5.65 -3.30
C TRP A 74 23.96 5.37 -3.82
N LYS A 75 24.29 5.94 -4.98
CA LYS A 75 25.61 5.87 -5.59
C LYS A 75 25.87 7.14 -6.37
N HIS A 76 27.11 7.61 -6.31
CA HIS A 76 27.58 8.70 -7.15
C HIS A 76 28.99 8.41 -7.66
N GLN A 77 29.31 8.93 -8.84
CA GLN A 77 30.66 8.99 -9.36
C GLN A 77 30.89 10.36 -9.98
N ASP A 78 31.90 11.07 -9.49
CA ASP A 78 32.34 12.32 -10.10
C ASP A 78 33.40 12.00 -11.15
N TRP A 79 33.06 12.25 -12.42
CA TRP A 79 33.96 11.98 -13.54
C TRP A 79 35.20 12.87 -13.55
N ARG A 80 35.16 14.05 -12.92
CA ARG A 80 36.29 14.99 -12.89
C ARG A 80 37.38 14.55 -11.93
N THR A 81 36.98 14.02 -10.78
CA THR A 81 37.90 13.56 -9.73
C THR A 81 38.14 12.06 -9.78
N GLY A 82 37.27 11.30 -10.44
CA GLY A 82 37.29 9.83 -10.45
C GLY A 82 36.78 9.20 -9.15
N LEU A 83 36.37 9.99 -8.16
CA LEU A 83 35.84 9.49 -6.89
C LEU A 83 34.46 8.87 -7.08
N SER A 84 34.22 7.72 -6.43
CA SER A 84 32.92 7.07 -6.41
C SER A 84 32.56 6.65 -4.99
N GLU A 85 31.30 6.85 -4.64
CA GLU A 85 30.70 6.40 -3.39
C GLU A 85 29.47 5.56 -3.67
N VAL A 86 29.25 4.56 -2.82
CA VAL A 86 28.05 3.72 -2.81
C VAL A 86 27.62 3.45 -1.37
N ARG A 87 26.32 3.37 -1.14
CA ARG A 87 25.71 2.84 0.08
C ARG A 87 24.69 1.78 -0.30
N ARG A 88 24.67 0.68 0.47
CA ARG A 88 23.68 -0.39 0.30
C ARG A 88 22.43 -0.07 1.10
N SER A 89 21.29 -0.46 0.55
CA SER A 89 19.99 -0.32 1.21
C SER A 89 19.67 -1.60 1.97
N ARG A 90 18.96 -1.43 3.08
CA ARG A 90 18.26 -2.50 3.80
C ARG A 90 16.85 -2.06 4.09
N ARG A 91 15.95 -3.03 4.20
CA ARG A 91 14.59 -2.79 4.68
C ARG A 91 14.26 -3.70 5.85
N LEU A 92 13.58 -3.15 6.84
CA LEU A 92 12.95 -3.92 7.91
C LEU A 92 11.56 -4.35 7.44
N THR A 93 11.29 -5.64 7.49
CA THR A 93 10.06 -6.27 7.00
C THR A 93 9.27 -6.84 8.17
N VAL A 94 8.00 -6.46 8.29
CA VAL A 94 7.01 -7.07 9.18
C VAL A 94 5.95 -7.74 8.32
N SER A 95 5.68 -9.03 8.53
CA SER A 95 4.68 -9.71 7.71
C SER A 95 3.93 -10.84 8.42
N PHE A 96 2.77 -11.16 7.87
CA PHE A 96 2.02 -12.39 8.16
C PHE A 96 1.39 -12.93 6.87
N VAL A 97 1.05 -14.22 6.87
CA VAL A 97 0.36 -14.89 5.76
C VAL A 97 -0.92 -15.53 6.28
N CYS A 98 -2.01 -15.45 5.54
CA CYS A 98 -3.28 -16.11 5.86
C CYS A 98 -3.91 -16.79 4.65
N THR A 99 -4.66 -17.86 4.90
CA THR A 99 -5.46 -18.56 3.87
C THR A 99 -6.93 -18.22 4.01
N ILE A 100 -7.55 -17.75 2.93
CA ILE A 100 -9.01 -17.61 2.86
C ILE A 100 -9.53 -18.58 1.81
N ALA A 101 -9.99 -19.73 2.29
CA ALA A 101 -10.41 -20.87 1.49
C ALA A 101 -9.34 -21.32 0.47
N ASN A 102 -9.41 -20.80 -0.76
CA ASN A 102 -8.52 -21.20 -1.87
C ASN A 102 -7.33 -20.26 -2.09
N TYR A 103 -7.36 -19.03 -1.56
CA TYR A 103 -6.30 -18.04 -1.76
C TYR A 103 -5.43 -17.89 -0.52
N GLU A 104 -4.13 -17.67 -0.75
CA GLU A 104 -3.22 -17.18 0.27
C GLU A 104 -2.86 -15.71 0.01
N TYR A 105 -2.86 -14.93 1.10
CA TYR A 105 -2.47 -13.53 1.10
C TYR A 105 -1.33 -13.32 2.08
N GLY A 106 -0.20 -12.84 1.59
CA GLY A 106 0.90 -12.35 2.41
C GLY A 106 0.85 -10.83 2.53
N PHE A 107 0.78 -10.30 3.74
CA PHE A 107 0.77 -8.86 4.01
C PHE A 107 2.13 -8.44 4.57
N PHE A 108 2.80 -7.53 3.88
CA PHE A 108 4.15 -7.07 4.20
C PHE A 108 4.15 -5.55 4.40
N TRP A 109 4.77 -5.13 5.49
CA TRP A 109 5.14 -3.73 5.73
C TRP A 109 6.66 -3.64 5.73
N HIS A 110 7.20 -2.80 4.84
CA HIS A 110 8.62 -2.55 4.71
C HIS A 110 8.98 -1.14 5.16
N PHE A 111 10.07 -1.01 5.90
CA PHE A 111 10.61 0.26 6.39
C PHE A 111 12.05 0.41 5.92
N TYR A 112 12.33 1.50 5.21
CA TYR A 112 13.59 1.73 4.53
C TYR A 112 14.45 2.77 5.25
N GLN A 113 15.77 2.71 5.02
CA GLN A 113 16.73 3.65 5.61
C GLN A 113 16.57 5.10 5.11
N ASP A 114 15.89 5.32 3.99
CA ASP A 114 15.58 6.65 3.47
C ASP A 114 14.29 7.26 4.07
N GLY A 115 13.65 6.56 5.02
CA GLY A 115 12.37 6.95 5.63
C GLY A 115 11.15 6.48 4.85
N THR A 116 11.31 5.78 3.72
CA THR A 116 10.19 5.19 2.99
C THR A 116 9.50 4.11 3.82
N ILE A 117 8.17 4.08 3.76
CA ILE A 117 7.32 2.98 4.27
C ILE A 117 6.55 2.40 3.09
N GLU A 118 6.57 1.09 2.91
CA GLU A 118 5.84 0.41 1.83
C GLU A 118 4.91 -0.64 2.41
N ALA A 119 3.69 -0.70 1.87
CA ALA A 119 2.77 -1.79 2.07
C ALA A 119 2.74 -2.64 0.80
N GLU A 120 2.98 -3.94 0.93
CA GLU A 120 2.90 -4.92 -0.15
C GLU A 120 1.96 -6.06 0.27
N VAL A 121 1.11 -6.46 -0.66
CA VAL A 121 0.28 -7.66 -0.56
C VAL A 121 0.68 -8.60 -1.68
N LYS A 122 0.98 -9.84 -1.30
CA LYS A 122 1.30 -10.96 -2.20
C LYS A 122 0.09 -11.87 -2.27
N LEU A 123 -0.44 -12.06 -3.47
CA LEU A 123 -1.56 -12.96 -3.74
C LEU A 123 -1.00 -14.23 -4.38
N THR A 124 -1.29 -15.39 -3.82
CA THR A 124 -0.92 -16.71 -4.37
C THR A 124 -2.00 -17.73 -4.00
N GLY A 125 -1.73 -19.01 -4.23
CA GLY A 125 -2.67 -20.08 -3.93
C GLY A 125 -3.41 -20.59 -5.15
N ILE A 126 -4.61 -21.11 -4.93
CA ILE A 126 -5.36 -21.84 -5.95
C ILE A 126 -6.54 -20.99 -6.41
N LEU A 127 -6.78 -20.96 -7.73
CA LEU A 127 -7.93 -20.25 -8.30
C LEU A 127 -9.27 -20.79 -7.74
N SER A 128 -10.27 -19.91 -7.57
CA SER A 128 -11.65 -20.36 -7.38
C SER A 128 -12.23 -20.80 -8.71
N LEU A 129 -12.57 -22.09 -8.82
CA LEU A 129 -12.95 -22.70 -10.08
C LEU A 129 -14.44 -22.97 -10.18
N GLY A 130 -14.90 -23.13 -11.41
CA GLY A 130 -16.20 -23.65 -11.81
C GLY A 130 -16.02 -24.75 -12.85
N ALA A 131 -17.10 -25.48 -13.10
CA ALA A 131 -17.15 -26.50 -14.13
C ALA A 131 -17.80 -25.95 -15.42
N LEU A 132 -17.33 -26.42 -16.56
CA LEU A 132 -17.98 -26.22 -17.87
C LEU A 132 -18.45 -27.56 -18.42
N GLN A 133 -19.62 -27.55 -19.06
CA GLN A 133 -20.06 -28.67 -19.87
C GLN A 133 -19.16 -28.85 -21.10
N PRO A 134 -19.06 -30.05 -21.68
CA PRO A 134 -18.32 -30.26 -22.92
C PRO A 134 -18.80 -29.31 -24.04
N GLY A 135 -17.86 -28.54 -24.61
CA GLY A 135 -18.16 -27.55 -25.66
C GLY A 135 -18.71 -26.21 -25.15
N GLU A 136 -18.99 -26.07 -23.86
CA GLU A 136 -19.38 -24.80 -23.26
C GLU A 136 -18.19 -23.84 -23.19
N SER A 137 -18.42 -22.56 -23.49
CA SER A 137 -17.47 -21.48 -23.27
C SER A 137 -18.19 -20.27 -22.66
N ARG A 138 -17.51 -19.57 -21.75
CA ARG A 138 -18.04 -18.37 -21.08
C ARG A 138 -17.06 -17.23 -21.23
N LYS A 139 -17.55 -16.05 -21.61
CA LYS A 139 -16.73 -14.84 -21.77
C LYS A 139 -16.27 -14.21 -20.45
N TYR A 140 -16.81 -14.65 -19.31
CA TYR A 140 -16.58 -14.03 -17.99
C TYR A 140 -15.37 -14.62 -17.25
N GLY A 141 -14.46 -15.29 -17.94
CA GLY A 141 -13.35 -16.02 -17.35
C GLY A 141 -12.57 -16.82 -18.37
N THR A 142 -11.68 -17.66 -17.88
CA THR A 142 -10.76 -18.46 -18.69
C THR A 142 -11.04 -19.93 -18.49
N THR A 143 -11.10 -20.70 -19.58
CA THR A 143 -11.06 -22.17 -19.51
C THR A 143 -9.61 -22.59 -19.25
N ILE A 144 -9.34 -23.01 -18.01
CA ILE A 144 -8.00 -23.35 -17.51
C ILE A 144 -7.56 -24.75 -17.97
N ALA A 145 -8.51 -25.67 -18.01
CA ALA A 145 -8.32 -27.03 -18.51
C ALA A 145 -9.66 -27.52 -19.09
N PRO A 146 -9.71 -28.61 -19.86
CA PRO A 146 -10.97 -29.18 -20.32
C PRO A 146 -11.96 -29.38 -19.15
N GLY A 147 -13.10 -28.71 -19.20
CA GLY A 147 -14.14 -28.73 -18.15
C GLY A 147 -13.88 -27.83 -16.93
N LEU A 148 -12.75 -27.13 -16.86
CA LEU A 148 -12.34 -26.31 -15.72
C LEU A 148 -12.29 -24.83 -16.08
N TYR A 149 -13.00 -24.00 -15.32
CA TYR A 149 -13.22 -22.59 -15.62
C TYR A 149 -12.88 -21.70 -14.43
N ALA A 150 -12.09 -20.67 -14.67
CA ALA A 150 -11.74 -19.66 -13.68
C ALA A 150 -12.41 -18.33 -14.05
N PRO A 151 -13.45 -17.89 -13.31
CA PRO A 151 -14.10 -16.61 -13.59
C PRO A 151 -13.19 -15.43 -13.24
N VAL A 152 -13.32 -14.34 -14.01
CA VAL A 152 -12.64 -13.07 -13.69
C VAL A 152 -13.10 -12.55 -12.34
N HIS A 153 -12.21 -11.89 -11.63
CA HIS A 153 -12.50 -11.30 -10.33
C HIS A 153 -11.53 -10.16 -10.03
N GLN A 154 -11.83 -9.37 -9.01
CA GLN A 154 -10.93 -8.33 -8.50
C GLN A 154 -10.58 -8.63 -7.06
N HIS A 155 -9.41 -8.21 -6.60
CA HIS A 155 -9.03 -8.23 -5.19
C HIS A 155 -8.84 -6.80 -4.73
N PHE A 156 -9.64 -6.35 -3.75
CA PHE A 156 -9.55 -5.01 -3.18
C PHE A 156 -9.11 -5.05 -1.72
N PHE A 157 -8.22 -4.12 -1.37
CA PHE A 157 -7.69 -3.91 -0.03
C PHE A 157 -7.97 -2.47 0.40
N VAL A 158 -8.07 -2.25 1.71
CA VAL A 158 -8.23 -0.91 2.28
C VAL A 158 -7.23 -0.76 3.40
N ALA A 159 -6.27 0.14 3.22
CA ALA A 159 -5.36 0.56 4.27
C ALA A 159 -5.95 1.77 5.02
N ARG A 160 -6.30 1.57 6.30
CA ARG A 160 -6.67 2.64 7.22
C ARG A 160 -5.39 3.18 7.88
N MET A 161 -5.02 4.42 7.59
CA MET A 161 -3.81 5.06 8.11
C MET A 161 -4.21 6.27 8.94
N ASP A 162 -4.09 6.15 10.26
CA ASP A 162 -4.28 7.24 11.23
C ASP A 162 -2.98 8.06 11.27
N MET A 163 -3.00 9.25 10.67
CA MET A 163 -1.79 9.99 10.32
C MET A 163 -1.40 10.96 11.44
N ALA A 164 -0.13 10.94 11.80
CA ALA A 164 0.45 11.84 12.80
C ALA A 164 1.77 12.46 12.30
N VAL A 165 1.75 13.08 11.12
CA VAL A 165 2.96 13.62 10.49
C VAL A 165 3.48 14.78 11.32
N ASP A 166 4.72 14.67 11.81
CA ASP A 166 5.41 15.67 12.65
C ASP A 166 4.57 16.21 13.82
N SER A 167 3.65 15.38 14.32
CA SER A 167 2.66 15.79 15.30
C SER A 167 3.09 15.33 16.69
N LYS A 168 2.98 16.22 17.68
CA LYS A 168 3.17 15.85 19.09
C LYS A 168 1.89 15.25 19.65
N PRO A 169 1.95 14.39 20.68
CA PRO A 169 0.73 13.91 21.34
C PRO A 169 -0.20 15.07 21.74
N GLY A 170 -1.44 15.06 21.24
CA GLY A 170 -2.42 16.11 21.47
C GLY A 170 -2.39 17.30 20.48
N GLU A 171 -1.42 17.35 19.57
CA GLU A 171 -1.24 18.43 18.57
C GLU A 171 -1.31 17.85 17.15
N MET A 172 -2.48 17.32 16.77
CA MET A 172 -2.71 16.74 15.43
C MET A 172 -3.17 17.83 14.46
N PHE A 173 -2.23 18.64 13.98
CA PHE A 173 -2.50 19.71 13.00
C PHE A 173 -2.06 19.26 11.61
N ASN A 174 -2.75 18.27 11.05
CA ASN A 174 -2.46 17.75 9.73
C ASN A 174 -3.49 18.24 8.70
N GLN A 175 -3.09 18.25 7.44
CA GLN A 175 -3.96 18.50 6.28
C GLN A 175 -3.52 17.62 5.10
N VAL A 176 -4.41 17.36 4.15
CA VAL A 176 -4.11 16.57 2.95
C VAL A 176 -4.12 17.45 1.71
N VAL A 177 -3.04 17.38 0.94
CA VAL A 177 -2.90 18.06 -0.34
C VAL A 177 -2.86 17.02 -1.46
N GLU A 178 -3.74 17.13 -2.44
CA GLU A 178 -3.61 16.42 -3.71
C GLU A 178 -2.63 17.17 -4.62
N VAL A 179 -1.76 16.44 -5.30
CA VAL A 179 -0.82 16.99 -6.27
C VAL A 179 -1.03 16.32 -7.63
N ASN A 180 -1.19 17.14 -8.67
CA ASN A 180 -1.23 16.72 -10.07
C ASN A 180 -0.11 17.39 -10.86
N VAL A 181 0.42 16.71 -11.86
CA VAL A 181 1.34 17.31 -12.84
C VAL A 181 0.53 17.91 -13.98
N LYS A 182 0.76 19.20 -14.26
CA LYS A 182 0.16 19.93 -15.37
C LYS A 182 1.20 20.33 -16.39
N VAL A 183 0.89 20.16 -17.66
CA VAL A 183 1.68 20.68 -18.78
C VAL A 183 1.35 22.15 -18.94
N GLU A 184 2.38 22.99 -19.07
CA GLU A 184 2.21 24.43 -19.31
C GLU A 184 1.81 24.68 -20.76
N GLU A 185 0.92 25.64 -20.99
CA GLU A 185 0.43 25.95 -22.33
C GLU A 185 1.55 26.50 -23.24
N PRO A 186 1.48 26.27 -24.56
CA PRO A 186 2.39 26.87 -25.52
C PRO A 186 2.38 28.41 -25.45
N GLY A 187 3.55 29.04 -25.58
CA GLY A 187 3.60 30.49 -25.62
C GLY A 187 4.99 31.11 -25.50
N LYS A 188 5.05 32.43 -25.39
CA LYS A 188 6.32 33.19 -25.27
C LYS A 188 7.16 32.77 -24.06
N ASN A 189 6.52 32.28 -23.00
CA ASN A 189 7.18 31.82 -21.77
C ASN A 189 7.46 30.31 -21.78
N ASN A 190 7.03 29.58 -22.82
CA ASN A 190 7.21 28.14 -23.01
C ASN A 190 7.47 27.85 -24.49
N VAL A 191 8.46 28.53 -25.08
CA VAL A 191 8.72 28.52 -26.54
C VAL A 191 8.99 27.12 -27.09
N HIS A 192 9.50 26.23 -26.25
CA HIS A 192 9.85 24.86 -26.61
C HIS A 192 8.77 23.83 -26.20
N ASN A 193 7.63 24.28 -25.64
CA ASN A 193 6.49 23.42 -25.23
C ASN A 193 6.86 22.25 -24.32
N ASN A 194 7.91 22.42 -23.49
CA ASN A 194 8.44 21.34 -22.64
C ASN A 194 8.16 21.56 -21.16
N ALA A 195 7.61 22.72 -20.77
CA ALA A 195 7.35 23.05 -19.37
C ALA A 195 6.15 22.28 -18.82
N PHE A 196 6.30 21.82 -17.58
CA PHE A 196 5.25 21.25 -16.74
C PHE A 196 5.56 21.57 -15.28
N TYR A 197 4.55 21.55 -14.43
CA TYR A 197 4.69 21.87 -13.00
C TYR A 197 3.74 21.04 -12.14
N ALA A 198 4.02 21.01 -10.84
CA ALA A 198 3.13 20.43 -9.84
C ALA A 198 2.07 21.47 -9.45
N GLU A 199 0.80 21.08 -9.55
CA GLU A 199 -0.32 21.85 -9.02
C GLU A 199 -0.85 21.15 -7.76
N GLU A 200 -1.08 21.95 -6.72
CA GLU A 200 -1.56 21.49 -5.42
C GLU A 200 -3.02 21.91 -5.20
N GLU A 201 -3.84 20.97 -4.74
CA GLU A 201 -5.23 21.18 -4.32
C GLU A 201 -5.36 20.73 -2.86
N LEU A 202 -5.71 21.66 -1.97
CA LEU A 202 -5.99 21.34 -0.57
C LEU A 202 -7.35 20.64 -0.46
N LEU A 203 -7.39 19.46 0.17
CA LEU A 203 -8.64 18.75 0.44
C LEU A 203 -9.18 19.21 1.79
N THR A 204 -10.22 20.04 1.77
CA THR A 204 -10.71 20.75 2.97
C THR A 204 -11.88 20.05 3.68
N SER A 205 -12.57 19.13 3.01
CA SER A 205 -13.72 18.42 3.56
C SER A 205 -13.78 16.95 3.13
N GLU A 206 -14.52 16.12 3.88
CA GLU A 206 -14.66 14.69 3.58
C GLU A 206 -15.23 14.39 2.19
N LEU A 207 -16.19 15.21 1.70
CA LEU A 207 -16.75 15.03 0.37
C LEU A 207 -15.77 15.44 -0.73
N ASP A 208 -14.96 16.47 -0.49
CA ASP A 208 -13.92 16.89 -1.44
C ASP A 208 -12.78 15.87 -1.52
N ALA A 209 -12.58 15.07 -0.47
CA ALA A 209 -11.50 14.11 -0.33
C ALA A 209 -11.84 12.68 -0.78
N MET A 210 -12.88 12.53 -1.60
CA MET A 210 -13.21 11.30 -2.33
C MET A 210 -12.49 11.32 -3.68
N ARG A 211 -11.27 10.76 -3.75
CA ARG A 211 -10.36 10.93 -4.90
C ARG A 211 -9.98 9.61 -5.55
N ASP A 212 -9.77 9.66 -6.86
CA ASP A 212 -9.28 8.54 -7.66
C ASP A 212 -7.83 8.74 -8.05
N CYS A 213 -7.09 7.65 -8.23
CA CYS A 213 -5.74 7.70 -8.79
C CYS A 213 -5.80 8.17 -10.24
N SER A 214 -4.79 8.94 -10.67
CA SER A 214 -4.65 9.37 -12.06
C SER A 214 -3.18 9.22 -12.50
N PRO A 215 -2.83 8.09 -13.14
CA PRO A 215 -1.49 7.89 -13.69
C PRO A 215 -1.14 8.93 -14.76
N LEU A 216 -2.14 9.44 -15.50
CA LEU A 216 -1.97 10.46 -16.54
C LEU A 216 -1.45 11.79 -16.01
N THR A 217 -1.80 12.14 -14.77
CA THR A 217 -1.35 13.37 -14.10
C THR A 217 -0.38 13.10 -12.95
N ALA A 218 0.17 11.88 -12.88
CA ALA A 218 1.02 11.41 -11.78
C ALA A 218 0.47 11.77 -10.38
N ARG A 219 -0.87 11.65 -10.23
CA ARG A 219 -1.58 12.10 -9.03
C ARG A 219 -1.08 11.36 -7.79
N HIS A 220 -0.85 12.12 -6.73
CA HIS A 220 -0.48 11.62 -5.41
C HIS A 220 -0.97 12.57 -4.32
N TRP A 221 -0.93 12.12 -3.07
CA TRP A 221 -1.42 12.91 -1.94
C TRP A 221 -0.34 13.09 -0.90
N ILE A 222 -0.31 14.23 -0.22
CA ILE A 222 0.68 14.55 0.79
C ILE A 222 -0.07 14.96 2.06
N VAL A 223 0.17 14.23 3.14
CA VAL A 223 -0.24 14.65 4.48
C VAL A 223 0.86 15.52 5.05
N ARG A 224 0.52 16.75 5.43
CA ARG A 224 1.48 17.75 5.91
C ARG A 224 1.11 18.24 7.29
N ASN A 225 2.12 18.52 8.10
CA ASN A 225 1.95 19.23 9.35
C ASN A 225 1.85 20.74 9.08
N THR A 226 0.89 21.45 9.68
CA THR A 226 0.71 22.91 9.45
C THR A 226 1.50 23.81 10.41
N ARG A 227 2.32 23.22 11.28
CA ARG A 227 3.12 23.92 12.31
C ARG A 227 4.62 23.72 12.13
N THR A 228 5.03 22.63 11.50
CA THR A 228 6.45 22.29 11.31
C THR A 228 6.89 22.57 9.88
N VAL A 229 8.01 23.28 9.76
CA VAL A 229 8.65 23.62 8.47
C VAL A 229 10.06 23.06 8.40
N ASN A 230 10.49 22.75 7.18
CA ASN A 230 11.86 22.34 6.88
C ASN A 230 12.76 23.55 6.63
N ARG A 231 14.03 23.28 6.28
CA ARG A 231 15.06 24.31 6.03
C ARG A 231 14.72 25.33 4.93
N THR A 232 13.78 25.05 4.03
CA THR A 232 13.34 25.99 2.98
C THR A 232 12.08 26.76 3.36
N GLY A 233 11.54 26.54 4.57
CA GLY A 233 10.30 27.14 5.04
C GLY A 233 9.03 26.44 4.55
N GLN A 234 9.15 25.33 3.85
CA GLN A 234 8.01 24.52 3.41
C GLN A 234 7.56 23.55 4.51
N LEU A 235 6.27 23.23 4.56
CA LEU A 235 5.70 22.31 5.55
C LEU A 235 6.28 20.91 5.40
N THR A 236 6.51 20.23 6.53
CA THR A 236 6.95 18.82 6.53
C THR A 236 5.77 17.90 6.20
N GLY A 237 6.05 16.82 5.45
CA GLY A 237 4.99 15.95 4.95
C GLY A 237 5.43 14.51 4.69
N TYR A 238 4.44 13.62 4.60
CA TYR A 238 4.58 12.28 4.01
C TYR A 238 3.63 12.15 2.81
N LYS A 239 4.20 11.71 1.69
CA LYS A 239 3.53 11.53 0.40
C LYS A 239 3.06 10.09 0.26
N LEU A 240 1.76 9.89 0.08
CA LEU A 240 1.17 8.66 -0.44
C LEU A 240 1.37 8.58 -1.95
N VAL A 241 2.18 7.61 -2.37
CA VAL A 241 2.44 7.26 -3.77
C VAL A 241 1.59 6.05 -4.12
N PRO A 242 0.60 6.20 -5.02
CA PRO A 242 -0.17 5.06 -5.51
C PRO A 242 0.69 4.03 -6.23
N GLY A 243 0.42 2.74 -5.98
CA GLY A 243 0.89 1.67 -6.85
C GLY A 243 -0.07 1.43 -8.02
N SER A 244 0.08 0.29 -8.71
CA SER A 244 -0.92 -0.20 -9.66
C SER A 244 -2.27 -0.36 -8.98
N ASN A 245 -3.34 0.08 -9.64
CA ASN A 245 -4.65 0.16 -9.03
C ASN A 245 -5.78 0.01 -10.06
N CYS A 246 -6.98 -0.29 -9.59
CA CYS A 246 -8.20 -0.30 -10.38
C CYS A 246 -9.41 0.17 -9.54
N LEU A 247 -10.49 0.53 -10.23
CA LEU A 247 -11.81 0.73 -9.62
C LEU A 247 -12.68 -0.51 -9.88
N PRO A 248 -13.75 -0.73 -9.10
CA PRO A 248 -14.65 -1.87 -9.28
C PRO A 248 -15.27 -1.88 -10.68
N LEU A 249 -15.08 -2.99 -11.40
CA LEU A 249 -15.66 -3.25 -12.72
C LEU A 249 -17.04 -3.89 -12.55
N ALA A 250 -18.02 -3.08 -12.17
CA ALA A 250 -19.40 -3.52 -12.02
C ALA A 250 -20.40 -2.39 -12.30
N GLY A 251 -21.65 -2.76 -12.56
CA GLY A 251 -22.73 -1.78 -12.67
C GLY A 251 -22.94 -1.03 -11.35
N SER A 252 -23.40 0.23 -11.41
CA SER A 252 -23.60 1.09 -10.24
C SER A 252 -24.53 0.49 -9.16
N GLU A 253 -25.44 -0.38 -9.58
CA GLU A 253 -26.42 -1.07 -8.74
C GLU A 253 -26.01 -2.50 -8.34
N ALA A 254 -24.77 -2.91 -8.62
CA ALA A 254 -24.28 -4.24 -8.27
C ALA A 254 -24.44 -4.52 -6.78
N LYS A 255 -24.98 -5.69 -6.43
CA LYS A 255 -25.33 -6.05 -5.05
C LYS A 255 -24.15 -5.94 -4.09
N PHE A 256 -22.94 -6.34 -4.52
CA PHE A 256 -21.75 -6.23 -3.68
C PHE A 256 -21.35 -4.77 -3.45
N LEU A 257 -21.49 -3.89 -4.45
CA LEU A 257 -21.18 -2.46 -4.32
C LEU A 257 -22.10 -1.72 -3.36
N ARG A 258 -23.31 -2.24 -3.09
CA ARG A 258 -24.18 -1.68 -2.04
C ARG A 258 -23.60 -1.84 -0.63
N ARG A 259 -22.80 -2.89 -0.42
CA ARG A 259 -22.08 -3.20 0.83
C ARG A 259 -20.63 -2.70 0.82
N ALA A 260 -20.03 -2.60 -0.37
CA ALA A 260 -18.65 -2.20 -0.60
C ALA A 260 -18.56 -0.83 -1.29
N THR A 261 -19.39 0.13 -0.91
CA THR A 261 -19.41 1.49 -1.49
C THR A 261 -18.08 2.22 -1.32
N PHE A 262 -17.28 1.87 -0.30
CA PHE A 262 -15.92 2.36 -0.12
C PHE A 262 -14.98 2.03 -1.29
N LEU A 263 -15.33 1.06 -2.15
CA LEU A 263 -14.55 0.75 -3.35
C LEU A 263 -14.70 1.77 -4.47
N LYS A 264 -15.65 2.71 -4.38
CA LYS A 264 -15.95 3.66 -5.46
C LYS A 264 -14.83 4.69 -5.70
N HIS A 265 -13.93 4.87 -4.74
CA HIS A 265 -12.79 5.77 -4.86
C HIS A 265 -11.52 5.13 -4.31
N ASN A 266 -10.37 5.53 -4.84
CA ASN A 266 -9.07 5.03 -4.38
C ASN A 266 -8.60 5.68 -3.08
N LEU A 267 -9.01 6.91 -2.80
CA LEU A 267 -8.71 7.60 -1.55
C LEU A 267 -10.00 8.19 -0.97
N TRP A 268 -10.12 8.00 0.33
CA TRP A 268 -11.05 8.75 1.18
C TRP A 268 -10.28 9.31 2.34
N VAL A 269 -10.70 10.48 2.84
CA VAL A 269 -10.10 11.11 4.00
C VAL A 269 -11.21 11.50 4.96
N THR A 270 -11.04 11.13 6.23
CA THR A 270 -11.95 11.50 7.31
C THR A 270 -11.15 12.08 8.48
N PRO A 271 -11.75 12.94 9.31
CA PRO A 271 -11.21 13.16 10.64
C PRO A 271 -11.24 11.85 11.43
N TYR A 272 -10.32 11.70 12.38
CA TYR A 272 -10.34 10.58 13.30
C TYR A 272 -11.62 10.57 14.15
N ALA A 273 -12.25 9.39 14.25
CA ALA A 273 -13.28 9.11 15.23
C ALA A 273 -13.09 7.68 15.78
N PRO A 274 -13.20 7.46 17.12
CA PRO A 274 -12.87 6.16 17.74
C PRO A 274 -13.67 4.96 17.20
N GLY A 275 -14.92 5.17 16.79
CA GLY A 275 -15.80 4.12 16.26
C GLY A 275 -15.67 3.87 14.75
N GLU A 276 -14.89 4.69 14.04
CA GLU A 276 -14.73 4.62 12.59
C GLU A 276 -13.52 3.72 12.25
N LEU A 277 -13.75 2.41 12.27
CA LEU A 277 -12.72 1.37 12.06
C LEU A 277 -12.89 0.58 10.76
N TYR A 278 -14.12 0.14 10.47
CA TYR A 278 -14.39 -0.78 9.35
C TYR A 278 -15.12 -0.06 8.20
N PRO A 279 -14.47 0.12 7.04
CA PRO A 279 -15.02 0.94 5.95
C PRO A 279 -16.28 0.35 5.31
N GLY A 280 -16.51 -0.96 5.47
CA GLY A 280 -17.73 -1.67 5.04
C GLY A 280 -18.77 -1.92 6.15
N GLY A 281 -18.59 -1.31 7.33
CA GLY A 281 -19.43 -1.58 8.51
C GLY A 281 -18.87 -2.72 9.38
N GLU A 282 -19.38 -2.81 10.61
CA GLU A 282 -18.90 -3.74 11.65
C GLU A 282 -19.30 -5.20 11.39
N PHE A 283 -20.50 -5.41 10.83
CA PHE A 283 -21.04 -6.74 10.60
C PHE A 283 -21.35 -6.91 9.11
N PRO A 284 -20.37 -7.20 8.24
CA PRO A 284 -20.62 -7.27 6.80
C PRO A 284 -21.39 -8.54 6.40
N ASN A 285 -21.23 -9.65 7.12
CA ASN A 285 -21.81 -10.95 6.75
C ASN A 285 -23.34 -10.89 6.59
N GLN A 286 -23.83 -11.24 5.39
CA GLN A 286 -25.25 -11.18 4.99
C GLN A 286 -25.97 -9.86 5.29
N ASN A 287 -25.25 -8.76 5.53
CA ASN A 287 -25.85 -7.52 6.01
C ASN A 287 -26.78 -6.92 4.95
N PRO A 288 -28.09 -6.79 5.23
CA PRO A 288 -29.03 -6.17 4.30
C PRO A 288 -28.97 -4.65 4.35
N ARG A 289 -28.32 -4.05 5.38
CA ARG A 289 -28.23 -2.62 5.56
C ARG A 289 -27.32 -2.01 4.51
N VAL A 290 -27.84 -1.00 3.84
CA VAL A 290 -27.10 -0.17 2.89
C VAL A 290 -26.69 1.11 3.62
N GLY A 291 -25.49 1.61 3.34
CA GLY A 291 -25.03 2.88 3.90
C GLY A 291 -24.47 2.75 5.32
N GLU A 292 -23.64 1.74 5.57
CA GLU A 292 -22.77 1.70 6.73
C GLU A 292 -21.31 1.98 6.33
N GLY A 293 -20.48 2.31 7.31
CA GLY A 293 -19.05 2.54 7.10
C GLY A 293 -18.74 3.85 6.37
N LEU A 294 -17.63 3.83 5.63
CA LEU A 294 -16.94 5.00 5.11
C LEU A 294 -17.83 5.90 4.23
N SER A 295 -18.63 5.29 3.36
CA SER A 295 -19.54 6.03 2.47
C SER A 295 -20.65 6.80 3.18
N THR A 296 -20.89 6.51 4.45
CA THR A 296 -21.85 7.23 5.29
C THR A 296 -21.14 8.23 6.20
N TRP A 297 -19.94 7.89 6.70
CA TRP A 297 -19.16 8.81 7.52
C TRP A 297 -18.87 10.12 6.78
N VAL A 298 -18.41 10.03 5.52
CA VAL A 298 -18.06 11.21 4.71
C VAL A 298 -19.22 12.16 4.42
N LYS A 299 -20.47 11.70 4.55
CA LYS A 299 -21.66 12.55 4.35
C LYS A 299 -21.83 13.60 5.46
N GLN A 300 -21.14 13.42 6.59
CA GLN A 300 -21.05 14.45 7.63
C GLN A 300 -20.28 15.68 7.13
N ASN A 301 -19.48 15.52 6.07
CA ASN A 301 -18.70 16.56 5.42
C ASN A 301 -17.87 17.39 6.40
N ARG A 302 -17.24 16.71 7.36
CA ARG A 302 -16.43 17.34 8.39
C ARG A 302 -15.20 17.99 7.76
N SER A 303 -14.70 19.05 8.39
CA SER A 303 -13.48 19.73 7.95
C SER A 303 -12.26 18.81 8.13
N LEU A 304 -11.35 18.86 7.16
CA LEU A 304 -10.07 18.14 7.13
C LEU A 304 -8.87 19.06 7.36
N GLU A 305 -9.11 20.34 7.66
CA GLU A 305 -8.05 21.31 7.87
C GLU A 305 -7.56 21.27 9.31
N GLU A 306 -6.24 21.17 9.49
CA GLU A 306 -5.55 21.25 10.78
C GLU A 306 -6.11 20.29 11.85
N THR A 307 -6.37 19.05 11.46
CA THR A 307 -7.03 18.06 12.32
C THR A 307 -6.31 16.71 12.31
N ASN A 308 -6.76 15.79 13.17
CA ASN A 308 -6.34 14.40 13.12
C ASN A 308 -7.01 13.71 11.93
N ILE A 309 -6.20 13.22 10.99
CA ILE A 309 -6.65 12.72 9.70
C ILE A 309 -6.43 11.21 9.61
N VAL A 310 -7.46 10.52 9.13
CA VAL A 310 -7.39 9.13 8.72
C VAL A 310 -7.48 9.06 7.19
N LEU A 311 -6.45 8.49 6.57
CA LEU A 311 -6.51 8.09 5.16
C LEU A 311 -7.10 6.69 5.05
N TRP A 312 -7.99 6.51 4.09
CA TRP A 312 -8.53 5.22 3.70
C TRP A 312 -8.13 4.96 2.25
N TYR A 313 -6.98 4.31 2.06
CA TYR A 313 -6.46 4.05 0.73
C TYR A 313 -6.97 2.70 0.22
N VAL A 314 -7.75 2.74 -0.85
CA VAL A 314 -8.32 1.59 -1.53
C VAL A 314 -7.50 1.26 -2.77
N PHE A 315 -6.99 0.04 -2.79
CA PHE A 315 -6.20 -0.45 -3.90
C PHE A 315 -6.63 -1.85 -4.29
N GLY A 316 -6.57 -2.14 -5.59
CA GLY A 316 -6.97 -3.45 -6.08
C GLY A 316 -6.34 -3.84 -7.41
N VAL A 317 -6.40 -5.15 -7.66
CA VAL A 317 -5.96 -5.79 -8.90
C VAL A 317 -7.18 -6.41 -9.59
N THR A 318 -7.24 -6.28 -10.91
CA THR A 318 -8.19 -7.01 -11.75
C THR A 318 -7.52 -8.27 -12.26
N HIS A 319 -8.01 -9.43 -11.83
CA HIS A 319 -7.46 -10.72 -12.20
C HIS A 319 -8.29 -11.34 -13.32
N ILE A 320 -7.68 -11.45 -14.49
CA ILE A 320 -8.14 -12.30 -15.59
C ILE A 320 -7.27 -13.56 -15.55
N PRO A 321 -7.78 -14.69 -15.02
CA PRO A 321 -6.96 -15.88 -14.81
C PRO A 321 -6.32 -16.40 -16.11
N ARG A 322 -5.12 -16.95 -16.00
CA ARG A 322 -4.35 -17.55 -17.09
C ARG A 322 -4.06 -19.02 -16.80
N LEU A 323 -3.56 -19.73 -17.80
CA LEU A 323 -3.24 -21.16 -17.66
C LEU A 323 -2.11 -21.40 -16.64
N GLU A 324 -1.15 -20.48 -16.59
CA GLU A 324 0.00 -20.50 -15.69
C GLU A 324 -0.38 -20.32 -14.22
N ASP A 325 -1.61 -19.87 -13.94
CA ASP A 325 -2.11 -19.68 -12.59
C ASP A 325 -2.65 -21.01 -11.99
N TRP A 326 -2.54 -22.13 -12.72
CA TRP A 326 -2.97 -23.47 -12.32
C TRP A 326 -1.82 -24.50 -12.44
N PRO A 327 -1.66 -25.42 -11.47
CA PRO A 327 -2.52 -25.70 -10.32
C PRO A 327 -2.35 -24.77 -9.13
N VAL A 328 -1.28 -23.99 -9.10
CA VAL A 328 -0.99 -23.02 -8.04
C VAL A 328 -0.50 -21.74 -8.71
N MET A 329 -1.11 -20.63 -8.36
CA MET A 329 -0.86 -19.31 -8.92
C MET A 329 0.50 -18.78 -8.44
N PRO A 330 1.43 -18.44 -9.36
CA PRO A 330 2.61 -17.66 -9.01
C PRO A 330 2.20 -16.34 -8.34
N VAL A 331 3.08 -15.80 -7.49
CA VAL A 331 2.75 -14.62 -6.69
C VAL A 331 2.46 -13.41 -7.59
N GLU A 332 1.31 -12.79 -7.38
CA GLU A 332 0.96 -11.46 -7.88
C GLU A 332 1.19 -10.42 -6.76
N HIS A 333 1.75 -9.27 -7.10
CA HIS A 333 2.13 -8.23 -6.14
C HIS A 333 1.28 -6.97 -6.31
N ILE A 334 0.79 -6.41 -5.21
CA ILE A 334 0.12 -5.10 -5.20
C ILE A 334 0.46 -4.33 -3.92
N GLY A 335 0.51 -3.00 -3.98
CA GLY A 335 0.89 -2.22 -2.82
C GLY A 335 0.87 -0.71 -3.06
N PHE A 336 1.43 0.02 -2.11
CA PHE A 336 1.64 1.47 -2.17
C PHE A 336 2.80 1.89 -1.27
N VAL A 337 3.23 3.13 -1.42
CA VAL A 337 4.38 3.65 -0.70
C VAL A 337 4.05 4.99 -0.03
N LEU A 338 4.46 5.18 1.21
CA LEU A 338 4.54 6.47 1.89
C LEU A 338 6.00 6.94 1.86
N LYS A 339 6.26 8.14 1.34
CA LYS A 339 7.61 8.72 1.25
C LYS A 339 7.70 10.03 2.02
N PRO A 340 8.81 10.31 2.74
CA PRO A 340 9.04 11.63 3.29
C PRO A 340 9.05 12.67 2.18
N HIS A 341 8.34 13.79 2.38
CA HIS A 341 8.26 14.90 1.42
C HIS A 341 8.55 16.20 2.15
N GLY A 342 9.78 16.69 2.02
CA GLY A 342 10.26 17.83 2.79
C GLY A 342 10.28 17.57 4.31
N PHE A 343 10.17 16.31 4.75
CA PHE A 343 10.19 15.91 6.16
C PHE A 343 11.58 16.08 6.78
N PHE A 344 12.61 15.64 6.06
CA PHE A 344 14.01 15.78 6.45
C PHE A 344 14.66 17.00 5.77
N ASN A 345 15.63 17.62 6.43
CA ASN A 345 16.37 18.77 5.89
C ASN A 345 17.40 18.41 4.80
N CYS A 346 17.76 17.13 4.71
CA CYS A 346 18.59 16.57 3.65
C CYS A 346 18.25 15.08 3.48
N SER A 347 18.99 14.36 2.63
CA SER A 347 18.81 12.92 2.52
C SER A 347 19.07 12.24 3.88
N PRO A 348 18.09 11.54 4.47
CA PRO A 348 18.30 10.81 5.73
C PRO A 348 19.20 9.57 5.56
N ALA A 349 19.58 9.24 4.32
CA ALA A 349 20.42 8.10 3.98
C ALA A 349 21.93 8.44 3.89
N ILE A 350 22.32 9.68 4.17
CA ILE A 350 23.71 10.16 3.93
C ILE A 350 24.71 9.66 4.98
N ASP A 351 24.25 9.37 6.20
CA ASP A 351 25.07 8.91 7.33
C ASP A 351 25.21 7.38 7.40
N VAL A 352 24.52 6.65 6.51
CA VAL A 352 24.70 5.20 6.36
C VAL A 352 26.17 4.93 6.01
N PRO A 353 26.87 4.03 6.71
CA PRO A 353 28.28 3.75 6.44
C PRO A 353 28.48 3.00 5.12
N PRO A 354 29.65 3.15 4.47
CA PRO A 354 29.99 2.35 3.29
C PRO A 354 30.06 0.86 3.62
N SER A 355 29.98 0.02 2.59
CA SER A 355 30.13 -1.44 2.80
C SER A 355 31.57 -1.74 3.23
N SER A 356 31.78 -2.79 4.02
CA SER A 356 33.10 -3.14 4.57
C SER A 356 34.18 -3.32 3.49
N SER A 357 33.81 -3.71 2.27
CA SER A 357 34.71 -3.84 1.12
C SER A 357 35.21 -2.49 0.56
N ASP A 358 34.55 -1.37 0.87
CA ASP A 358 34.99 -0.02 0.46
C ASP A 358 35.98 0.60 1.45
N LEU A 359 36.23 -0.07 2.59
CA LEU A 359 37.20 0.35 3.61
C LEU A 359 38.60 -0.22 3.38
N GLU A 360 38.79 -1.15 2.44
CA GLU A 360 40.13 -1.60 2.09
C GLU A 360 40.84 -0.50 1.28
N PRO A 361 41.99 0.02 1.76
CA PRO A 361 42.78 0.93 0.97
C PRO A 361 43.21 0.17 -0.29
N LYS A 362 42.84 0.69 -1.46
CA LYS A 362 43.47 0.26 -2.71
C LYS A 362 44.98 0.40 -2.51
N GLU A 363 45.69 -0.73 -2.43
CA GLU A 363 47.15 -0.79 -2.52
C GLU A 363 47.56 -0.23 -3.88
N ASN A 364 47.63 1.08 -3.98
CA ASN A 364 48.37 1.82 -4.99
C ASN A 364 48.83 3.08 -4.26
N GLY A 365 50.07 3.02 -3.79
CA GLY A 365 50.64 3.96 -2.84
C GLY A 365 50.43 5.42 -3.23
N LEU A 366 49.71 6.14 -2.37
CA LEU A 366 50.07 7.46 -1.84
C LEU A 366 49.01 7.83 -0.80
N SER A 367 49.27 7.51 0.47
CA SER A 367 48.43 7.92 1.58
C SER A 367 48.61 9.41 1.87
N LYS A 368 47.55 10.22 1.74
CA LYS A 368 47.39 11.44 2.54
C LYS A 368 46.16 11.29 3.43
N PRO A 369 46.26 11.64 4.72
CA PRO A 369 45.12 11.53 5.63
C PRO A 369 44.14 12.67 5.32
N ILE A 370 42.93 12.34 4.89
CA ILE A 370 41.83 13.30 4.84
C ILE A 370 41.18 13.28 6.23
N GLN A 371 41.40 14.36 6.98
CA GLN A 371 40.74 14.61 8.25
C GLN A 371 39.22 14.67 8.07
N ASN A 372 38.51 14.00 8.98
CA ASN A 372 37.07 14.14 9.21
C ASN A 372 36.72 15.60 9.56
N ALA A 373 36.46 16.42 8.56
CA ALA A 373 35.95 17.78 8.72
C ALA A 373 34.80 18.03 7.74
N LEU A 374 33.78 17.18 7.75
CA LEU A 374 32.51 17.47 7.08
C LEU A 374 31.30 16.99 7.92
N LEU A 375 31.35 17.23 9.23
CA LEU A 375 30.18 17.11 10.13
C LEU A 375 29.85 18.43 10.83
N ALA A 376 30.48 19.54 10.42
CA ALA A 376 30.12 20.87 10.87
C ALA A 376 29.71 21.70 9.65
N LYS A 377 28.38 21.85 9.47
CA LYS A 377 27.63 22.63 8.45
C LYS A 377 26.80 21.79 7.46
N LEU A 378 25.94 20.92 7.98
CA LEU A 378 24.70 20.51 7.31
C LEU A 378 23.53 20.54 8.29
#